data_AF-A0A0K2RS50-F1
#
_entry.id   AF-A0A0K2RS50-F1
#
_cell.length_a   1.000
_cell.length_b   1.000
_cell.length_c   1.000
_cell.angle_alpha   90.00
_cell.angle_beta   90.00
_cell.angle_gamma   90.00
#
_symmetry.space_group_name_H-M   'P 1'
#
loop_
_entity.id
_entity.type
_entity.pdbx_description
1 polymer ?
#
loop_
_entity_poly.entity_id
_entity_poly.type
_entity_poly.pdbx_seq_one_letter_code
_entity_poly.pdbx_strand_id
1 'polypeptide(L)'
;MITNAGLNAIYWAYLGREPDQGAIDHYVGHYTVDFVADDILASEERQQYMAGRVTVAQQQAQTAADLAAAKTQLATEQSKSVGLVKNVADLTAQLSAANEDVKQAESIASDDAGKIHDLTVKLDAANKAVAAANATIQQLEAADKPVPTKPTGTVVPPTSQATNPPLTPPKTSTWLTTVVDWLVSALRRNG
;
A
#
# COMPACT_ATOMS: atom_id res chain seq x y z
N MET A 1 82.81 28.73 -0.86
CA MET A 1 82.07 28.62 -2.13
C MET A 1 81.23 27.36 -2.11
N ILE A 2 80.05 27.38 -2.71
CA ILE A 2 79.15 26.23 -2.78
C ILE A 2 79.70 25.17 -3.75
N THR A 3 79.52 23.90 -3.40
CA THR A 3 79.84 22.75 -4.25
C THR A 3 78.60 22.31 -5.02
N ASN A 4 78.78 21.50 -6.07
CA ASN A 4 77.65 20.96 -6.83
C ASN A 4 76.65 20.19 -5.94
N ALA A 5 77.15 19.38 -5.00
CA ALA A 5 76.30 18.68 -4.03
C ALA A 5 75.51 19.65 -3.12
N GLY A 6 76.14 20.76 -2.70
CA GLY A 6 75.47 21.81 -1.93
C GLY A 6 74.38 22.51 -2.73
N LEU A 7 74.64 22.83 -4.01
CA LEU A 7 73.67 23.45 -4.89
C LEU A 7 72.45 22.54 -5.12
N ASN A 8 72.70 21.24 -5.35
CA ASN A 8 71.63 20.26 -5.53
C ASN A 8 70.72 20.17 -4.30
N ALA A 9 71.30 20.20 -3.09
CA ALA A 9 70.52 20.19 -1.85
C ALA A 9 69.61 21.43 -1.72
N ILE A 10 70.09 22.62 -2.09
CA ILE A 10 69.29 23.86 -2.05
C ILE A 10 68.15 23.80 -3.08
N TYR A 11 68.44 23.39 -4.31
CA TYR A 11 67.44 23.29 -5.38
C TYR A 11 66.33 22.27 -5.04
N TRP A 12 66.67 21.11 -4.48
CA TRP A 12 65.65 20.17 -4.01
C TRP A 12 64.81 20.73 -2.86
N ALA A 13 65.45 21.37 -1.88
CA ALA A 13 64.75 21.94 -0.73
C ALA A 13 63.78 23.05 -1.15
N TYR A 14 64.15 23.86 -2.14
CA TYR A 14 63.46 25.09 -2.45
C TYR A 14 62.62 25.05 -3.72
N LEU A 15 63.07 24.34 -4.74
CA LEU A 15 62.44 24.27 -6.05
C LEU A 15 61.95 22.86 -6.39
N GLY A 16 62.31 21.84 -5.59
CA GLY A 16 61.85 20.47 -5.77
C GLY A 16 62.38 19.80 -7.05
N ARG A 17 63.54 20.24 -7.54
CA ARG A 17 64.21 19.71 -8.73
C ARG A 17 65.72 19.80 -8.60
N GLU A 18 66.46 19.23 -9.55
CA GLU A 18 67.90 19.44 -9.69
C GLU A 18 68.21 20.77 -10.41
N PRO A 19 69.36 21.41 -10.10
CA PRO A 19 69.84 22.56 -10.84
C PRO A 19 70.17 22.17 -12.27
N ASP A 20 69.85 23.04 -13.22
CA ASP A 20 70.31 22.89 -14.60
C ASP A 20 71.78 23.31 -14.74
N GLN A 21 72.35 23.02 -15.92
CA GLN A 21 73.76 23.33 -16.18
C GLN A 21 74.07 24.83 -16.06
N GLY A 22 73.13 25.70 -16.43
CA GLY A 22 73.30 27.15 -16.32
C GLY A 22 73.42 27.61 -14.86
N ALA A 23 72.57 27.05 -13.98
CA ALA A 23 72.67 27.29 -12.54
C ALA A 23 73.97 26.74 -11.95
N ILE A 24 74.41 25.55 -12.38
CA ILE A 24 75.69 24.97 -11.95
C ILE A 24 76.84 25.90 -12.33
N ASP A 25 76.90 26.34 -13.59
CA ASP A 25 77.95 27.22 -14.10
C ASP A 25 77.92 28.61 -13.43
N HIS A 26 76.74 29.10 -13.04
CA HIS A 26 76.60 30.40 -12.40
C HIS A 26 77.01 30.38 -10.92
N TYR A 27 76.61 29.35 -10.16
CA TYR A 27 76.74 29.36 -8.70
C TYR A 27 77.95 28.57 -8.15
N VAL A 28 78.30 27.43 -8.76
CA VAL A 28 79.30 26.51 -8.19
C VAL A 28 80.69 27.12 -8.26
N GLY A 29 81.39 27.19 -7.12
CA GLY A 29 82.72 27.81 -7.05
C GLY A 29 82.73 29.35 -7.06
N HIS A 30 81.59 30.01 -7.28
CA HIS A 30 81.50 31.47 -7.41
C HIS A 30 80.91 32.17 -6.18
N TYR A 31 79.94 31.54 -5.50
CA TYR A 31 79.23 32.15 -4.37
C TYR A 31 79.19 31.28 -3.12
N THR A 32 78.90 31.88 -1.97
CA THR A 32 78.68 31.14 -0.71
C THR A 32 77.31 30.48 -0.69
N VAL A 33 77.15 29.47 0.17
CA VAL A 33 75.88 28.74 0.35
C VAL A 33 74.75 29.71 0.71
N ASP A 34 75.00 30.63 1.65
CA ASP A 34 73.99 31.57 2.14
C ASP A 34 73.53 32.53 1.04
N PHE A 35 74.46 33.08 0.24
CA PHE A 35 74.11 33.95 -0.89
C PHE A 35 73.21 33.21 -1.88
N VAL A 36 73.58 31.98 -2.26
CA VAL A 36 72.81 31.19 -3.23
C VAL A 36 71.44 30.81 -2.69
N ALA A 37 71.35 30.48 -1.39
CA ALA A 37 70.07 30.20 -0.74
C ALA A 37 69.15 31.42 -0.75
N ASP A 38 69.66 32.60 -0.39
CA ASP A 38 68.89 33.84 -0.37
C ASP A 38 68.43 34.25 -1.77
N ASP A 39 69.30 34.12 -2.78
CA ASP A 39 68.98 34.44 -4.17
C ASP A 39 67.89 33.52 -4.74
N ILE A 40 67.98 32.21 -4.48
CA ILE A 40 66.93 31.25 -4.87
C ILE A 40 65.62 31.51 -4.13
N LEU A 41 65.67 31.86 -2.84
CA LEU A 41 64.48 32.20 -2.08
C LEU A 41 63.79 33.47 -2.61
N ALA A 42 64.56 34.43 -3.10
CA ALA A 42 64.06 35.65 -3.71
C ALA A 42 63.63 35.47 -5.18
N SER A 43 64.04 34.37 -5.84
CA SER A 43 63.81 34.13 -7.26
C SER A 43 62.32 34.04 -7.63
N GLU A 44 62.00 34.45 -8.85
CA GLU A 44 60.66 34.28 -9.42
C GLU A 44 60.30 32.80 -9.55
N GLU A 45 61.28 31.95 -9.88
CA GLU A 45 61.08 30.50 -9.99
C GLU A 45 60.55 29.90 -8.68
N ARG A 46 61.11 30.34 -7.53
CA ARG A 46 60.62 29.90 -6.23
C ARG A 46 59.18 30.32 -5.98
N GLN A 47 58.82 31.55 -6.34
CA GLN A 47 57.46 32.06 -6.18
C GLN A 47 56.47 31.24 -7.01
N GLN A 48 56.81 30.95 -8.27
CA GLN A 48 56.01 30.13 -9.18
C GLN A 48 55.86 28.70 -8.65
N TYR A 49 56.93 28.08 -8.16
CA TYR A 49 56.89 26.74 -7.57
C TYR A 49 55.97 26.68 -6.33
N MET A 50 56.06 27.65 -5.43
CA MET A 50 55.17 27.72 -4.25
C MET A 50 53.71 27.93 -4.65
N ALA A 51 53.43 28.84 -5.59
CA ALA A 51 52.08 29.06 -6.09
C ALA A 51 51.48 27.78 -6.68
N GLY A 52 52.23 27.06 -7.53
CA GLY A 52 51.81 25.77 -8.08
C GLY A 52 51.50 24.72 -7.00
N ARG A 53 52.32 24.64 -5.95
CA ARG A 53 52.06 23.72 -4.82
C ARG A 53 50.79 24.06 -4.06
N VAL A 54 50.51 25.34 -3.83
CA VAL A 54 49.26 25.78 -3.18
C VAL A 54 48.06 25.37 -4.04
N THR A 55 48.11 25.60 -5.35
CA THR A 55 47.04 25.20 -6.27
C THR A 55 46.80 23.69 -6.25
N VAL A 56 47.86 22.87 -6.31
CA VAL A 56 47.74 21.40 -6.25
C VAL A 56 47.15 20.96 -4.91
N ALA A 57 47.63 21.52 -3.80
CA ALA A 57 47.10 21.18 -2.47
C ALA A 57 45.62 21.55 -2.33
N GLN A 58 45.21 22.71 -2.85
CA GLN A 58 43.82 23.13 -2.87
C GLN A 58 42.94 22.22 -3.74
N GLN A 59 43.44 21.82 -4.91
CA GLN A 59 42.72 20.90 -5.79
C GLN A 59 42.56 19.51 -5.18
N GLN A 60 43.60 19.01 -4.49
CA GLN A 60 43.53 17.75 -3.74
C GLN A 60 42.53 17.84 -2.59
N ALA A 61 42.52 18.95 -1.83
CA ALA A 61 41.56 19.16 -0.76
C ALA A 61 40.10 19.22 -1.27
N GLN A 62 39.87 19.92 -2.40
CA GLN A 62 38.55 19.98 -3.03
C GLN A 62 38.10 18.59 -3.50
N THR A 63 38.98 17.85 -4.17
CA THR A 63 38.67 16.49 -4.65
C THR A 63 38.35 15.55 -3.48
N ALA A 64 39.07 15.66 -2.36
CA ALA A 64 38.79 14.88 -1.17
C ALA A 64 37.43 15.23 -0.53
N ALA A 65 37.08 16.52 -0.50
CA ALA A 65 35.78 16.98 -0.01
C ALA A 65 34.62 16.48 -0.90
N ASP A 66 34.77 16.56 -2.22
CA ASP A 66 33.78 16.08 -3.18
C ASP A 66 33.59 14.56 -3.07
N LEU A 67 34.68 13.80 -2.92
CA LEU A 67 34.62 12.36 -2.70
C LEU A 67 33.91 12.00 -1.39
N ALA A 68 34.15 12.75 -0.31
CA ALA A 68 33.48 12.54 0.96
C ALA A 68 31.97 12.81 0.83
N ALA A 69 31.58 13.92 0.19
CA ALA A 69 30.17 14.26 -0.06
C ALA A 69 29.46 13.19 -0.91
N ALA A 70 30.11 12.72 -1.98
CA ALA A 70 29.58 11.65 -2.83
C ALA A 70 29.36 10.34 -2.07
N LYS A 71 30.29 9.96 -1.16
CA LYS A 71 30.14 8.77 -0.31
C LYS A 71 28.94 8.89 0.63
N THR A 72 28.72 10.05 1.23
CA THR A 72 27.56 10.29 2.11
C THR A 72 26.25 10.23 1.35
N GLN A 73 26.18 10.79 0.14
CA GLN A 73 25.02 10.69 -0.73
C GLN A 73 24.73 9.23 -1.12
N LEU A 74 25.77 8.47 -1.51
CA LEU A 74 25.61 7.06 -1.85
C LEU A 74 25.07 6.23 -0.68
N ALA A 75 25.59 6.44 0.54
CA ALA A 75 25.09 5.75 1.73
C ALA A 75 23.62 6.10 2.04
N THR A 76 23.21 7.34 1.76
CA THR A 76 21.83 7.81 1.95
C THR A 76 20.89 7.13 0.95
N GLU A 77 21.28 7.07 -0.33
CA GLU A 77 20.49 6.40 -1.37
C GLU A 77 20.41 4.89 -1.17
N GLN A 78 21.49 4.24 -0.72
CA GLN A 78 21.46 2.83 -0.34
C GLN A 78 20.46 2.55 0.79
N SER A 79 20.43 3.41 1.81
CA SER A 79 19.49 3.27 2.93
C SER A 79 18.04 3.43 2.48
N LYS A 80 17.77 4.38 1.58
CA LYS A 80 16.44 4.54 0.96
C LYS A 80 16.05 3.31 0.13
N SER A 81 16.97 2.78 -0.67
CA SER A 81 16.72 1.58 -1.48
C SER A 81 16.35 0.37 -0.63
N VAL A 82 17.07 0.11 0.47
CA VAL A 82 16.74 -0.96 1.42
C VAL A 82 15.33 -0.77 2.02
N GLY A 83 14.96 0.46 2.37
CA GLY A 83 13.61 0.77 2.84
C GLY A 83 12.53 0.48 1.80
N LEU A 84 12.76 0.85 0.54
CA LEU A 84 11.83 0.58 -0.56
C LEU A 84 11.68 -0.92 -0.82
N VAL A 85 12.76 -1.70 -0.79
CA VAL A 85 12.72 -3.16 -0.95
C VAL A 85 11.86 -3.80 0.14
N LYS A 86 12.00 -3.36 1.39
CA LYS A 86 11.14 -3.83 2.49
C LYS A 86 9.67 -3.50 2.23
N ASN A 87 9.37 -2.27 1.85
CA ASN A 87 8.00 -1.85 1.56
C ASN A 87 7.36 -2.66 0.41
N VAL A 88 8.13 -2.96 -0.64
CA VAL A 88 7.66 -3.81 -1.75
C VAL A 88 7.35 -5.23 -1.26
N ALA A 89 8.19 -5.81 -0.41
CA ALA A 89 7.95 -7.12 0.17
C ALA A 89 6.67 -7.14 1.03
N ASP A 90 6.49 -6.13 1.90
CA ASP A 90 5.30 -6.01 2.75
C ASP A 90 4.02 -5.83 1.92
N LEU A 91 4.05 -4.99 0.89
CA LEU A 91 2.92 -4.80 -0.03
C LEU A 91 2.60 -6.08 -0.83
N THR A 92 3.63 -6.84 -1.23
CA THR A 92 3.44 -8.11 -1.94
C THR A 92 2.78 -9.16 -1.06
N ALA A 93 3.15 -9.21 0.22
CA ALA A 93 2.52 -10.08 1.21
C ALA A 93 1.05 -9.69 1.46
N GLN A 94 0.77 -8.39 1.61
CA GLN A 94 -0.59 -7.87 1.78
C GLN A 94 -1.46 -8.17 0.56
N LEU A 95 -0.94 -8.00 -0.65
CA LEU A 95 -1.67 -8.31 -1.88
C LEU A 95 -2.00 -9.80 -1.99
N SER A 96 -1.06 -10.67 -1.60
CA SER A 96 -1.29 -12.13 -1.61
C SER A 96 -2.37 -12.53 -0.62
N ALA A 97 -2.36 -11.98 0.59
CA ALA A 97 -3.39 -12.22 1.59
C ALA A 97 -4.77 -11.73 1.12
N ALA A 98 -4.85 -10.48 0.62
CA ALA A 98 -6.09 -9.93 0.10
C ALA A 98 -6.67 -10.75 -1.07
N ASN A 99 -5.81 -11.33 -1.90
CA ASN A 99 -6.24 -12.18 -3.01
C ASN A 99 -6.83 -13.52 -2.53
N GLU A 100 -6.32 -14.09 -1.43
CA GLU A 100 -6.92 -15.28 -0.81
C GLU A 100 -8.25 -14.96 -0.13
N ASP A 101 -8.35 -13.80 0.54
CA ASP A 101 -9.62 -13.33 1.14
C ASP A 101 -10.72 -13.17 0.07
N VAL A 102 -10.36 -12.62 -1.11
CA VAL A 102 -11.29 -12.49 -2.25
C VAL A 102 -11.76 -13.86 -2.74
N LYS A 103 -10.85 -14.82 -2.93
CA LYS A 103 -11.23 -16.19 -3.35
C LYS A 103 -12.17 -16.85 -2.33
N GLN A 104 -11.90 -16.67 -1.04
CA GLN A 104 -12.75 -17.21 0.00
C GLN A 104 -14.14 -16.57 -0.04
N ALA A 105 -14.22 -15.25 -0.20
CA ALA A 105 -15.48 -14.53 -0.33
C ALA A 105 -16.28 -14.98 -1.57
N GLU A 106 -15.61 -15.20 -2.71
CA GLU A 106 -16.23 -15.71 -3.94
C GLU A 106 -16.80 -17.12 -3.74
N SER A 107 -16.07 -18.01 -3.05
CA SER A 107 -16.56 -19.35 -2.72
C SER A 107 -17.81 -19.30 -1.84
N ILE A 108 -17.80 -18.47 -0.80
CA ILE A 108 -18.95 -18.29 0.10
C ILE A 108 -20.16 -17.76 -0.67
N ALA A 109 -19.96 -16.76 -1.54
CA ALA A 109 -21.02 -16.19 -2.35
C ALA A 109 -21.63 -17.23 -3.31
N SER A 110 -20.80 -18.09 -3.91
CA SER A 110 -21.27 -19.20 -4.75
C SER A 110 -22.09 -20.22 -3.97
N ASP A 111 -21.63 -20.62 -2.79
CA ASP A 111 -22.34 -21.57 -1.92
C ASP A 111 -23.70 -21.01 -1.49
N ASP A 112 -23.75 -19.74 -1.12
CA ASP A 112 -24.99 -19.08 -0.71
C ASP A 112 -25.96 -18.89 -1.87
N ALA A 113 -25.47 -18.60 -3.08
CA ALA A 113 -26.30 -18.58 -4.29
C ALA A 113 -26.98 -19.94 -4.53
N GLY A 114 -26.26 -21.05 -4.32
CA GLY A 114 -26.81 -22.40 -4.39
C GLY A 114 -27.91 -22.65 -3.35
N LYS A 115 -27.67 -22.29 -2.08
CA LYS A 115 -28.69 -22.42 -1.01
C LYS A 115 -29.93 -21.58 -1.29
N ILE A 116 -29.76 -20.35 -1.77
CA ILE A 116 -30.87 -19.47 -2.16
C ILE A 116 -31.69 -20.14 -3.26
N HIS A 117 -31.03 -20.68 -4.29
CA HIS A 117 -31.72 -21.40 -5.37
C HIS A 117 -32.54 -22.59 -4.83
N ASP A 118 -31.95 -23.42 -3.98
CA ASP A 118 -32.64 -24.56 -3.36
C ASP A 118 -33.86 -24.13 -2.54
N LEU A 119 -33.75 -23.03 -1.78
CA LEU A 119 -34.86 -22.47 -1.01
C LEU A 119 -35.95 -21.92 -1.92
N THR A 120 -35.60 -21.26 -3.03
CA THR A 120 -36.56 -20.80 -4.03
C THR A 120 -37.36 -21.97 -4.62
N VAL A 121 -36.68 -23.05 -5.02
CA VAL A 121 -37.33 -24.26 -5.55
C VAL A 121 -38.29 -24.88 -4.52
N LYS A 122 -37.87 -24.97 -3.25
CA LYS A 122 -38.73 -25.49 -2.16
C LYS A 122 -39.96 -24.60 -1.92
N LEU A 123 -39.79 -23.28 -1.97
CA LEU A 123 -40.90 -22.33 -1.81
C LEU A 123 -41.92 -22.47 -2.95
N ASP A 124 -41.46 -22.59 -4.19
CA ASP A 124 -42.33 -22.80 -5.35
C ASP A 124 -43.13 -24.10 -5.25
N ALA A 125 -42.48 -25.19 -4.79
CA ALA A 125 -43.16 -26.46 -4.55
C ALA A 125 -44.23 -26.36 -3.45
N ALA A 126 -43.90 -25.68 -2.33
CA ALA A 126 -44.85 -25.44 -1.25
C ALA A 126 -46.05 -24.60 -1.70
N ASN A 127 -45.81 -23.54 -2.48
CA ASN A 127 -46.87 -22.69 -3.03
C ASN A 127 -47.82 -23.48 -3.95
N LYS A 128 -47.28 -24.37 -4.81
CA LYS A 128 -48.10 -25.26 -5.64
C LYS A 128 -48.94 -26.21 -4.80
N ALA A 129 -48.38 -26.78 -3.73
CA ALA A 129 -49.13 -27.66 -2.82
C ALA A 129 -50.26 -26.92 -2.09
N VAL A 130 -50.02 -25.68 -1.63
CA VAL A 130 -51.05 -24.83 -1.01
C VAL A 130 -52.16 -24.51 -2.02
N ALA A 131 -51.82 -24.17 -3.26
CA ALA A 131 -52.81 -23.92 -4.31
C ALA A 131 -53.70 -25.16 -4.57
N ALA A 132 -53.11 -26.36 -4.61
CA ALA A 132 -53.84 -27.61 -4.77
C ALA A 132 -54.75 -27.93 -3.57
N ALA A 133 -54.27 -27.69 -2.35
CA ALA A 133 -55.08 -27.85 -1.13
C ALA A 133 -56.28 -26.89 -1.14
N ASN A 134 -56.09 -25.62 -1.49
CA ASN A 134 -57.16 -24.65 -1.61
C ASN A 134 -58.21 -25.04 -2.68
N ALA A 135 -57.77 -25.56 -3.82
CA ALA A 135 -58.69 -26.08 -4.84
C ALA A 135 -59.53 -27.25 -4.31
N THR A 136 -58.93 -28.13 -3.52
CA THR A 136 -59.62 -29.27 -2.88
C THR A 136 -60.66 -28.78 -1.87
N ILE A 137 -60.31 -27.79 -1.04
CA ILE A 137 -61.25 -27.17 -0.08
C ILE A 137 -62.45 -26.58 -0.81
N GLN A 138 -62.23 -25.82 -1.90
CA GLN A 138 -63.34 -25.25 -2.69
C GLN A 138 -64.26 -26.32 -3.29
N GLN A 139 -63.71 -27.46 -3.71
CA GLN A 139 -64.52 -28.59 -4.20
C GLN A 139 -65.37 -29.20 -3.09
N LEU A 140 -64.81 -29.37 -1.88
CA LEU A 140 -65.55 -29.89 -0.72
C LEU A 140 -66.64 -28.92 -0.26
N GLU A 141 -66.35 -27.62 -0.18
CA GLU A 141 -67.34 -26.59 0.14
C GLU A 141 -68.48 -26.53 -0.90
N ALA A 142 -68.17 -26.77 -2.18
CA ALA A 142 -69.18 -26.85 -3.23
C ALA A 142 -70.05 -28.12 -3.12
N ALA A 143 -69.48 -29.23 -2.66
CA ALA A 143 -70.18 -30.50 -2.44
C ALA A 143 -71.06 -30.51 -1.18
N ASP A 144 -70.69 -29.74 -0.14
CA ASP A 144 -71.44 -29.63 1.12
C ASP A 144 -72.60 -28.61 1.06
N LYS A 145 -72.91 -28.06 -0.12
CA LYS A 145 -74.13 -27.28 -0.30
C LYS A 145 -75.35 -28.20 -0.14
N PRO A 146 -76.25 -27.94 0.82
CA PRO A 146 -77.44 -28.76 1.00
C PRO A 146 -78.28 -28.74 -0.27
N VAL A 147 -78.65 -29.93 -0.75
CA VAL A 147 -79.67 -30.10 -1.79
C VAL A 147 -80.91 -29.33 -1.34
N PRO A 148 -81.51 -28.46 -2.17
CA PRO A 148 -82.72 -27.76 -1.78
C PRO A 148 -83.84 -28.79 -1.64
N THR A 149 -84.09 -29.25 -0.42
CA THR A 149 -85.28 -30.03 -0.08
C THR A 149 -86.47 -29.08 -0.17
N LYS A 150 -87.21 -29.18 -1.28
CA LYS A 150 -88.46 -28.48 -1.54
C LYS A 150 -89.47 -28.77 -0.40
N PRO A 151 -89.88 -27.79 0.41
CA PRO A 151 -91.07 -27.92 1.23
C PRO A 151 -92.26 -27.50 0.37
N THR A 152 -93.13 -28.46 0.08
CA THR A 152 -94.47 -28.19 -0.43
C THR A 152 -95.32 -27.84 0.78
N GLY A 153 -95.77 -26.59 0.90
CA GLY A 153 -96.69 -26.21 1.97
C GLY A 153 -96.67 -24.74 2.35
N THR A 154 -97.76 -24.07 2.03
CA THR A 154 -98.18 -22.78 2.60
C THR A 154 -98.29 -22.88 4.13
N VAL A 155 -97.82 -21.85 4.86
CA VAL A 155 -98.55 -21.07 5.90
C VAL A 155 -97.55 -20.21 6.71
N VAL A 156 -98.04 -18.99 7.00
CA VAL A 156 -97.57 -17.78 7.70
C VAL A 156 -96.91 -17.97 9.11
N PRO A 157 -96.42 -16.89 9.78
CA PRO A 157 -95.01 -16.60 10.09
C PRO A 157 -94.61 -16.91 11.55
N PRO A 158 -93.32 -16.76 11.91
CA PRO A 158 -93.06 -16.09 13.18
C PRO A 158 -91.93 -15.06 13.16
N THR A 159 -92.09 -14.20 14.16
CA THR A 159 -91.34 -13.05 14.62
C THR A 159 -89.83 -13.27 14.83
N SER A 160 -89.12 -12.14 14.81
CA SER A 160 -87.80 -11.84 15.41
C SER A 160 -86.52 -12.41 14.77
N GLN A 161 -85.80 -11.54 14.04
CA GLN A 161 -84.34 -11.56 13.95
C GLN A 161 -83.81 -10.15 14.17
N ALA A 162 -82.84 -10.00 15.08
CA ALA A 162 -81.49 -9.59 14.73
C ALA A 162 -80.69 -9.21 15.99
N THR A 163 -79.78 -10.09 16.41
CA THR A 163 -78.51 -9.65 17.00
C THR A 163 -77.38 -10.47 16.38
N ASN A 164 -76.65 -9.86 15.45
CA ASN A 164 -75.37 -10.39 14.98
C ASN A 164 -74.31 -10.15 16.07
N PRO A 165 -73.48 -11.13 16.44
CA PRO A 165 -72.23 -10.82 17.13
C PRO A 165 -71.21 -10.21 16.14
N PRO A 166 -70.32 -9.32 16.60
CA PRO A 166 -69.40 -8.60 15.73
C PRO A 166 -68.30 -9.52 15.17
N LEU A 167 -68.00 -9.33 13.88
CA LEU A 167 -66.81 -9.86 13.21
C LEU A 167 -65.56 -9.40 13.98
N THR A 168 -64.81 -10.34 14.55
CA THR A 168 -63.46 -10.06 15.01
C THR A 168 -62.50 -10.16 13.82
N PRO A 169 -61.58 -9.21 13.62
CA PRO A 169 -60.58 -9.30 12.56
C PRO A 169 -59.60 -10.46 12.84
N PRO A 170 -59.07 -11.11 11.79
CA PRO A 170 -58.13 -12.22 11.96
C PRO A 170 -56.87 -11.73 12.67
N LYS A 171 -56.40 -12.50 13.66
CA LYS A 171 -55.14 -12.25 14.36
C LYS A 171 -54.01 -12.18 13.34
N THR A 172 -53.40 -11.01 13.19
CA THR A 172 -52.15 -10.85 12.44
C THR A 172 -51.12 -11.77 13.06
N SER A 173 -50.53 -12.62 12.22
CA SER A 173 -49.66 -13.69 12.67
C SER A 173 -48.33 -13.12 13.17
N THR A 174 -48.05 -13.35 14.45
CA THR A 174 -46.88 -12.88 15.20
C THR A 174 -45.53 -13.31 14.60
N TRP A 175 -45.52 -14.31 13.71
CA TRP A 175 -44.29 -14.83 13.10
C TRP A 175 -43.64 -13.83 12.13
N LEU A 176 -44.42 -13.01 11.42
CA LEU A 176 -43.88 -12.02 10.48
C LEU A 176 -43.05 -10.96 11.22
N THR A 177 -43.51 -10.53 12.39
CA THR A 177 -42.79 -9.58 13.24
C THR A 177 -41.47 -10.16 13.76
N THR A 178 -41.46 -11.44 14.14
CA THR A 178 -40.25 -12.12 14.63
C THR A 178 -39.19 -12.29 13.54
N VAL A 179 -39.60 -12.56 12.29
CA VAL A 179 -38.66 -12.71 11.16
C VAL A 179 -38.01 -11.37 10.80
N VAL A 180 -38.78 -10.29 10.81
CA VAL A 180 -38.25 -8.95 10.52
C VAL A 180 -37.28 -8.49 11.62
N ASP A 181 -37.59 -8.73 12.89
CA ASP A 181 -36.69 -8.39 14.00
C ASP A 181 -35.37 -9.19 13.95
N TRP A 182 -35.43 -10.46 13.57
CA TRP A 182 -34.22 -11.27 13.39
C TRP A 182 -33.35 -10.74 12.25
N LEU A 183 -33.96 -10.38 11.11
CA LEU A 183 -33.24 -9.85 9.95
C LEU A 183 -32.54 -8.52 10.26
N VAL A 184 -33.23 -7.62 10.96
CA VAL A 184 -32.69 -6.32 11.38
C VAL A 184 -31.56 -6.50 12.41
N SER A 185 -31.69 -7.48 13.31
CA SER A 185 -30.65 -7.78 14.30
C SER A 185 -29.39 -8.44 13.70
N ALA A 186 -29.54 -9.18 12.60
CA ALA A 186 -28.42 -9.80 11.88
C ALA A 186 -27.60 -8.76 11.09
N LEU A 187 -28.28 -7.82 10.42
CA LEU A 187 -27.61 -6.76 9.64
C LEU A 187 -26.83 -5.77 10.52
N ARG A 188 -27.24 -5.56 11.77
CA ARG A 188 -26.59 -4.61 12.69
C ARG A 188 -25.34 -5.17 13.39
N ARG A 189 -25.04 -6.48 13.25
CA ARG A 189 -23.86 -7.12 13.87
C ARG A 189 -22.67 -7.31 12.91
N ASN A 190 -22.86 -7.07 11.62
CA ASN A 190 -21.87 -7.31 10.57
C ASN A 190 -21.37 -6.02 9.89
N GLY A 191 -21.56 -4.86 10.52
CA GLY A 191 -20.96 -3.58 10.12
C GLY A 191 -20.28 -2.94 11.32
#